data_AF-A0A1K1ZNM7-F1
#
_entry.id   AF-A0A1K1ZNM7-F1
#
_cell.length_a   1.000
_cell.length_b   1.000
_cell.length_c   1.000
_cell.angle_alpha   90.00
_cell.angle_beta   90.00
_cell.angle_gamma   90.00
#
_symmetry.space_group_name_H-M   'P 1'
#
loop_
_entity.id
_entity.type
_entity.pdbx_description
1 polymer ?
#
loop_
_entity_poly.entity_id
_entity_poly.type
_entity_poly.pdbx_seq_one_letter_code
_entity_poly.pdbx_strand_id
1 'polypeptide(L)' 'MAFIEHRTRRLHITTVTTHPTAQWAVQQARNIAADLGERGAVPRFLLRDRDSKYTDAFDAVLTAQDTEVLLSAPRAPR' A
#
# COMPACT_ATOMS: atom_id res chain seq x y z
N MET A 1 -2.10 5.10 -7.72
CA MET A 1 -1.07 4.31 -6.99
C MET A 1 -1.24 2.85 -7.36
N ALA A 2 -0.19 2.04 -7.33
CA ALA A 2 -0.28 0.63 -7.68
C ALA A 2 0.26 -0.26 -6.56
N PHE A 3 -0.36 -1.42 -6.38
CA PHE A 3 0.06 -2.48 -5.47
C PHE A 3 0.23 -3.76 -6.27
N ILE A 4 1.28 -4.53 -6.00
CA ILE A 4 1.51 -5.80 -6.68
C ILE A 4 1.46 -6.94 -5.67
N GLU A 5 0.61 -7.92 -5.92
CA GLU A 5 0.64 -9.18 -5.19
C GLU A 5 1.90 -9.95 -5.56
N HIS A 6 2.76 -10.23 -4.59
CA HIS A 6 4.06 -10.85 -4.85
C HIS A 6 3.94 -12.24 -5.53
N ARG A 7 3.02 -13.08 -5.08
CA ARG A 7 2.85 -14.46 -5.55
C ARG A 7 2.26 -14.55 -6.97
N THR A 8 1.21 -13.78 -7.23
CA THR A 8 0.44 -13.86 -8.48
C THR A 8 0.91 -12.85 -9.53
N ARG A 9 1.72 -11.87 -9.11
CA ARG A 9 2.06 -10.68 -9.89
C ARG A 9 0.82 -9.89 -10.34
N ARG A 10 -0.32 -10.10 -9.67
CA ARG A 10 -1.53 -9.32 -9.92
C ARG A 10 -1.29 -7.89 -9.50
N LEU A 11 -1.55 -6.97 -10.43
CA LEU A 11 -1.44 -5.54 -10.22
C LEU A 11 -2.81 -4.98 -9.84
N HIS A 12 -2.86 -4.28 -8.72
CA HIS A 12 -4.02 -3.52 -8.26
C HIS A 12 -3.74 -2.04 -8.44
N ILE A 13 -4.49 -1.42 -9.35
CA ILE A 13 -4.34 -0.01 -9.67
C ILE A 13 -5.48 0.74 -9.01
N THR A 14 -5.13 1.77 -8.24
CA THR A 14 -6.08 2.72 -7.67
C THR A 14 -6.13 3.99 -8.55
N THR A 15 -6.85 5.03 -8.12
CA THR A 15 -6.91 6.30 -8.87
C THR A 15 -5.52 6.92 -9.15
N VAL A 16 -5.46 7.81 -10.13
CA VAL A 16 -4.25 8.51 -10.60
C VAL A 16 -4.35 10.00 -10.27
N THR A 17 -3.23 10.62 -9.91
CA THR A 17 -3.14 12.07 -9.70
C THR A 17 -1.78 12.56 -10.18
N THR A 18 -1.72 13.81 -10.63
CA THR A 18 -0.46 14.48 -11.01
C THR A 18 0.34 14.94 -9.79
N HIS A 19 -0.33 15.16 -8.65
CA HIS A 19 0.28 15.70 -7.43
C HIS A 19 -0.06 14.78 -6.24
N PRO A 20 0.65 13.65 -6.09
CA PRO A 20 0.38 12.73 -4.99
C PRO A 20 0.78 13.37 -3.66
N THR A 21 -0.17 13.45 -2.74
CA THR A 21 0.02 13.93 -1.36
C THR A 21 -0.11 12.78 -0.38
N ALA A 22 0.30 12.98 0.88
CA ALA A 22 0.10 12.00 1.94
C ALA A 22 -1.39 11.66 2.14
N GLN A 23 -2.27 12.67 2.17
CA GLN A 23 -3.71 12.45 2.31
C GLN A 23 -4.27 11.63 1.14
N TRP A 24 -3.82 11.91 -0.08
CA TRP A 24 -4.19 11.11 -1.23
C TRP A 24 -3.70 9.66 -1.09
N ALA A 25 -2.43 9.45 -0.71
CA ALA A 25 -1.89 8.11 -0.47
C ALA A 25 -2.71 7.32 0.55
N VAL A 26 -3.09 7.93 1.67
CA VAL A 26 -3.96 7.31 2.69
C VAL A 26 -5.29 6.89 2.07
N GLN A 27 -5.88 7.71 1.20
CA GLN A 27 -7.12 7.33 0.53
C GLN A 27 -6.90 6.14 -0.42
N GLN A 28 -5.76 6.06 -1.11
CA GLN A 28 -5.43 4.90 -1.93
C GLN A 28 -5.26 3.62 -1.09
N ALA A 29 -4.69 3.73 0.12
CA ALA A 29 -4.59 2.62 1.07
C ALA A 29 -5.98 2.10 1.48
N ARG A 30 -6.93 3.01 1.74
CA ARG A 30 -8.32 2.63 2.08
C ARG A 30 -9.01 1.93 0.94
N ASN A 31 -8.82 2.42 -0.29
CA ASN A 31 -9.41 1.83 -1.48
C ASN A 31 -8.91 0.38 -1.69
N ILE A 32 -7.61 0.13 -1.50
CA ILE A 32 -7.07 -1.22 -1.63
C ILE A 32 -7.46 -2.12 -0.46
N ALA A 33 -7.50 -1.60 0.78
CA ALA A 33 -7.94 -2.37 1.95
C ALA A 33 -9.39 -2.85 1.80
N ALA A 34 -10.28 -1.99 1.29
CA ALA A 34 -11.67 -2.36 1.01
C ALA A 34 -11.76 -3.49 -0.04
N ASP A 35 -11.08 -3.35 -1.18
CA ASP A 35 -11.09 -4.39 -2.24
C ASP A 35 -10.50 -5.74 -1.75
N LEU A 36 -9.41 -5.70 -0.98
CA LEU A 36 -8.79 -6.91 -0.42
C LEU A 36 -9.67 -7.57 0.63
N GLY A 37 -10.35 -6.77 1.47
CA GLY A 37 -11.31 -7.24 2.46
C GLY A 37 -12.51 -7.94 1.81
N GLU A 38 -13.11 -7.34 0.78
CA GLU A 38 -14.23 -7.93 0.02
C GLU A 38 -13.85 -9.27 -0.63
N ARG A 39 -12.59 -9.42 -1.06
CA ARG A 39 -12.07 -10.65 -1.68
C ARG A 39 -11.59 -11.70 -0.66
N GLY A 40 -11.52 -11.38 0.63
CA GLY A 40 -10.87 -12.23 1.63
C GLY A 40 -9.38 -12.46 1.36
N ALA A 41 -8.71 -11.53 0.69
CA ALA A 41 -7.35 -11.66 0.17
C ALA A 41 -6.36 -10.72 0.88
N VAL A 42 -6.55 -10.54 2.19
CA VAL A 42 -5.72 -9.64 3.00
C VAL A 42 -4.28 -10.18 3.10
N PRO A 43 -3.25 -9.42 2.65
CA PRO A 43 -1.87 -9.89 2.67
C PRO A 43 -1.30 -9.87 4.08
N ARG A 44 -0.39 -10.79 4.37
CA ARG A 44 0.36 -10.78 5.64
C ARG A 44 1.34 -9.60 5.73
N PHE A 45 1.92 -9.19 4.60
CA PHE A 45 2.95 -8.15 4.54
C PHE A 45 2.64 -7.13 3.46
N LEU A 46 2.88 -5.86 3.75
CA LEU A 46 3.02 -4.77 2.79
C LEU A 46 4.49 -4.36 2.71
N LEU A 47 5.10 -4.47 1.53
CA LEU A 47 6.42 -3.89 1.27
C LEU A 47 6.27 -2.54 0.56
N ARG A 48 6.83 -1.48 1.14
CA ARG A 48 6.88 -0.16 0.52
C ARG A 48 8.28 0.46 0.56
N ASP A 49 8.49 1.51 -0.23
CA ASP A 49 9.67 2.36 -0.10
C ASP A 49 9.53 3.37 1.06
N ARG A 50 10.51 4.27 1.20
CA ARG A 50 10.55 5.31 2.24
C ARG A 50 10.09 6.69 1.74
N ASP A 51 9.28 6.77 0.68
CA ASP A 51 8.71 8.05 0.24
C ASP A 51 7.89 8.67 1.39
N SER A 52 8.09 9.97 1.62
CA SER A 52 7.46 10.73 2.71
C SER A 52 5.93 10.80 2.62
N LYS A 53 5.34 10.45 1.47
CA LYS A 53 3.89 10.36 1.31
C LYS A 53 3.29 9.15 2.05
N TYR A 54 4.08 8.13 2.35
CA TYR A 54 3.66 6.96 3.14
C TYR A 54 3.84 7.25 4.64
N THR A 55 2.85 7.93 5.21
CA THR A 55 2.83 8.34 6.62
C THR A 55 2.33 7.21 7.52
N ASP A 56 2.42 7.40 8.84
CA ASP A 56 1.83 6.47 9.82
C ASP A 56 0.33 6.26 9.58
N ALA A 57 -0.39 7.28 9.11
CA ALA A 57 -1.80 7.17 8.76
C ALA A 57 -2.04 6.29 7.53
N PHE A 58 -1.07 6.17 6.63
CA PHE A 58 -1.13 5.25 5.49
C PHE A 58 -0.95 3.82 5.97
N ASP A 59 0.12 3.60 6.76
CA ASP A 59 0.46 2.28 7.31
C ASP A 59 -0.69 1.76 8.21
N ALA A 60 -1.29 2.64 9.02
CA ALA A 60 -2.39 2.33 9.93
C ALA A 60 -3.61 1.67 9.25
N VAL A 61 -3.90 2.02 7.99
CA VAL A 61 -5.03 1.45 7.25
C VAL A 61 -4.84 -0.04 7.01
N LEU A 62 -3.62 -0.47 6.70
CA LEU A 62 -3.32 -1.86 6.40
C LEU A 62 -3.02 -2.64 7.68
N THR A 63 -2.40 -2.03 8.69
CA THR A 63 -2.22 -2.68 10.00
C THR A 63 -3.55 -2.97 10.69
N ALA A 64 -4.59 -2.16 10.45
CA ALA A 64 -5.94 -2.44 10.91
C ALA A 64 -6.59 -3.67 10.23
N GLN A 65 -5.93 -4.24 9.22
CA GLN A 65 -6.29 -5.49 8.55
C GLN A 65 -5.27 -6.59 8.88
N ASP A 66 -4.58 -6.52 10.01
CA ASP A 66 -3.54 -7.49 10.42
C ASP A 66 -2.37 -7.62 9.42
N THR A 67 -2.14 -6.62 8.56
CA THR A 67 -1.00 -6.57 7.65
C THR A 67 0.21 -5.92 8.33
N GLU A 68 1.36 -6.58 8.28
CA GLU A 68 2.62 -6.03 8.76
C GLU A 68 3.29 -5.16 7.68
N VAL A 69 3.71 -3.94 8.03
CA VAL A 69 4.39 -3.04 7.11
C VAL A 69 5.90 -3.23 7.18
N LEU A 70 6.49 -3.57 6.04
CA LEU A 70 7.93 -3.72 5.83
C LEU A 70 8.45 -2.59 4.94
N LEU A 71 9.61 -2.06 5.31
CA LEU A 71 10.31 -1.06 4.52
C LEU A 71 11.39 -1.73 3.67
N SER A 72 11.49 -1.33 2.40
CA SER A 72 12.64 -1.66 1.55
C SER A 72 13.97 -1.30 2.21
N ALA A 73 15.12 -1.79 1.77
CA ALA A 73 16.40 -1.30 2.28
C ALA A 73 16.65 0.17 1.84
N PRO A 74 17.40 1.00 2.60
CA PRO A 74 17.76 2.34 2.15
C PRO A 74 18.50 2.28 0.81
N ARG A 75 18.10 3.12 -0.16
CA ARG A 75 18.64 3.14 -1.53
C ARG A 75 18.41 1.84 -2.32
N ALA A 76 17.27 1.19 -2.10
CA ALA A 76 16.78 0.11 -2.95
C ALA A 76 15.62 0.63 -3.83
N PRO A 77 15.44 0.08 -5.06
CA PRO A 77 16.36 -0.79 -5.78
C PRO A 77 17.65 -0.06 -6.22
N ARG A 78 18.69 -0.81 -6.62
CA ARG A 78 19.90 -0.25 -7.24
C ARG A 78 19.66 0.09 -8.70
#